data_AF-A0A1G7J1A7-F1
#
_entry.id   AF-A0A1G7J1A7-F1
#
_cell.length_a   1.000
_cell.length_b   1.000
_cell.length_c   1.000
_cell.angle_alpha   90.00
_cell.angle_beta   90.00
_cell.angle_gamma   90.00
#
_symmetry.space_group_name_H-M   'P 1'
#
loop_
_entity.id
_entity.type
_entity.pdbx_description
1 polymer ?
#
loop_
_entity_poly.entity_id
_entity_poly.type
_entity_poly.pdbx_seq_one_letter_code
_entity_poly.pdbx_strand_id
1 'polypeptide(L)'
;MDILRSVRAVAEAEGPGVVDWDRAAAAARDATDPGSIALTDAERAGYAADVRDARSRLAEVAGIEFDVPDTVEVQNRHHWIDASVGTFRRVMDPIEAAAADPGGPDGTFDVTPAKRPPAFARDLSRVANTGSMAFALGFLARNVLGQYDPLLLADEPDADHGLYFVHPNIVAVASALDVDYPRFRRWIAFHEVTHAAEFGAAPWLPEYLESRVERGVEGMVGGAGGAGRGLDPDAFAELQAAMTAVEGYAEVLMDRAFDGEYADLRAKLDERRGGGGPVRRLAQRLLGLGLKRRQYERGAAFFRHVADARGVEAAGAVWERPENLPTAGEIDDPEAWLVRVDP
;
A
#
# COMPACT_ATOMS: atom_id res chain seq x y z
N MET A 1 7.49 12.23 20.96
CA MET A 1 8.19 10.94 20.84
C MET A 1 8.86 10.60 22.17
N ASP A 2 8.64 9.39 22.69
CA ASP A 2 9.23 8.85 23.93
C ASP A 2 9.73 7.42 23.66
N ILE A 3 11.01 7.29 23.30
CA ILE A 3 11.63 6.00 22.93
C ILE A 3 11.64 5.04 24.12
N LEU A 4 11.81 5.55 25.34
CA LEU A 4 11.82 4.70 26.55
C LEU A 4 10.43 4.09 26.79
N ARG A 5 9.37 4.86 26.57
CA ARG A 5 7.99 4.35 26.63
C ARG A 5 7.71 3.33 25.53
N SER A 6 8.21 3.57 24.32
CA SER A 6 8.10 2.62 23.21
C SER A 6 8.78 1.27 23.53
N VAL A 7 10.04 1.30 24.00
CA VAL A 7 10.77 0.08 24.39
C VAL A 7 10.05 -0.65 25.52
N ARG A 8 9.51 0.09 26.50
CA ARG A 8 8.74 -0.47 27.59
C ARG A 8 7.46 -1.16 27.11
N ALA A 9 6.72 -0.52 26.21
CA ALA A 9 5.51 -1.09 25.62
C ALA A 9 5.81 -2.43 24.92
N VAL A 10 6.91 -2.53 24.18
CA VAL A 10 7.35 -3.79 23.55
C VAL A 10 7.79 -4.84 24.57
N ALA A 11 8.56 -4.44 25.59
CA ALA A 11 9.08 -5.35 26.61
C ALA A 11 7.97 -5.97 27.48
N GLU A 12 6.83 -5.29 27.60
CA GLU A 12 5.65 -5.72 28.33
C GLU A 12 4.60 -6.40 27.42
N ALA A 13 5.01 -6.89 26.23
CA ALA A 13 4.15 -7.62 25.30
C ALA A 13 3.74 -9.00 25.84
N GLU A 14 2.43 -9.27 25.84
CA GLU A 14 1.83 -10.46 26.45
C GLU A 14 0.66 -11.00 25.58
N GLY A 15 -0.05 -12.04 26.04
CA GLY A 15 -1.22 -12.60 25.38
C GLY A 15 -0.99 -13.94 24.66
N PRO A 16 -1.99 -14.45 23.91
CA PRO A 16 -1.91 -15.79 23.31
C PRO A 16 -1.32 -15.84 21.90
N GLY A 17 -1.34 -14.75 21.12
CA GLY A 17 -0.95 -14.74 19.69
C GLY A 17 0.56 -14.81 19.41
N VAL A 18 1.01 -14.50 18.22
CA VAL A 18 2.43 -14.37 17.82
C VAL A 18 2.90 -12.92 17.98
N VAL A 19 1.96 -11.97 17.87
CA VAL A 19 2.17 -10.53 18.05
C VAL A 19 1.18 -9.98 19.08
N ASP A 20 1.64 -9.05 19.94
CA ASP A 20 0.77 -8.21 20.76
C ASP A 20 0.48 -6.90 20.01
N TRP A 21 -0.63 -6.85 19.28
CA TRP A 21 -0.97 -5.73 18.39
C TRP A 21 -1.24 -4.41 19.13
N ASP A 22 -1.82 -4.48 20.33
CA ASP A 22 -2.08 -3.29 21.15
C ASP A 22 -0.76 -2.66 21.59
N ARG A 23 0.21 -3.49 22.01
CA ARG A 23 1.56 -3.03 22.35
C ARG A 23 2.35 -2.59 21.13
N ALA A 24 2.19 -3.25 19.98
CA ALA A 24 2.82 -2.83 18.74
C ALA A 24 2.38 -1.41 18.33
N ALA A 25 1.06 -1.15 18.35
CA ALA A 25 0.51 0.17 18.05
C ALA A 25 0.92 1.22 19.09
N ALA A 26 0.87 0.90 20.39
CA ALA A 26 1.33 1.79 21.44
C ALA A 26 2.82 2.15 21.27
N ALA A 27 3.67 1.16 21.06
CA ALA A 27 5.10 1.36 20.85
C ALA A 27 5.40 2.17 19.58
N ALA A 28 4.66 1.94 18.49
CA ALA A 28 4.79 2.70 17.26
C ALA A 28 4.41 4.18 17.46
N ARG A 29 3.30 4.46 18.16
CA ARG A 29 2.88 5.83 18.50
C ARG A 29 3.89 6.52 19.40
N ASP A 30 4.38 5.86 20.44
CA ASP A 30 5.38 6.43 21.34
C ASP A 30 6.70 6.74 20.61
N ALA A 31 7.11 5.89 19.67
CA ALA A 31 8.30 6.08 18.84
C ALA A 31 8.12 7.06 17.68
N THR A 32 6.91 7.60 17.46
CA THR A 32 6.60 8.45 16.31
C THR A 32 6.04 9.79 16.78
N ASP A 33 6.59 10.89 16.28
CA ASP A 33 5.93 12.19 16.47
C ASP A 33 4.68 12.26 15.59
N PRO A 34 3.47 12.52 16.13
CA PRO A 34 2.25 12.53 15.32
C PRO A 34 2.29 13.58 14.22
N GLY A 35 2.93 14.72 14.48
CA GLY A 35 2.81 15.92 13.64
C GLY A 35 1.50 16.66 13.85
N SER A 36 1.42 17.89 13.35
CA SER A 36 0.25 18.76 13.50
C SER A 36 -0.80 18.51 12.43
N ILE A 37 -2.08 18.55 12.82
CA ILE A 37 -3.24 18.66 11.92
C ILE A 37 -4.00 19.97 12.13
N ALA A 38 -3.37 20.92 12.80
CA ALA A 38 -3.91 22.27 12.94
C ALA A 38 -3.77 23.02 11.61
N LEU A 39 -4.70 22.75 10.69
CA LEU A 39 -4.76 23.42 9.41
C LEU A 39 -5.31 24.84 9.56
N THR A 40 -4.77 25.77 8.78
CA THR A 40 -5.38 27.05 8.47
C THR A 40 -6.61 26.89 7.58
N ASP A 41 -7.47 27.91 7.51
CA ASP A 41 -8.64 27.88 6.62
C ASP A 41 -8.23 27.82 5.14
N ALA A 42 -7.11 28.44 4.78
CA ALA A 42 -6.54 28.37 3.43
C ALA A 42 -6.08 26.95 3.07
N GLU A 43 -5.47 26.22 4.01
CA GLU A 43 -5.06 24.83 3.79
C GLU A 43 -6.26 23.91 3.62
N ARG A 44 -7.28 24.04 4.49
CA ARG A 44 -8.54 23.29 4.39
C ARG A 44 -9.24 23.55 3.06
N ALA A 45 -9.40 24.82 2.68
CA ALA A 45 -10.01 25.21 1.42
C ALA A 45 -9.22 24.67 0.23
N GLY A 46 -7.89 24.66 0.33
CA GLY A 46 -7.02 24.17 -0.72
C GLY A 46 -7.10 22.65 -0.93
N TYR A 47 -7.14 21.82 0.13
CA TYR A 47 -7.40 20.37 -0.03
C TYR A 47 -8.72 20.12 -0.76
N ALA A 48 -9.79 20.80 -0.34
CA ALA A 48 -11.10 20.66 -0.98
C ALA A 48 -11.11 21.15 -2.44
N ALA A 49 -10.38 22.23 -2.75
CA ALA A 49 -10.25 22.72 -4.11
C ALA A 49 -9.46 21.76 -5.01
N ASP A 50 -8.34 21.24 -4.51
CA ASP A 50 -7.48 20.32 -5.25
C ASP A 50 -8.19 18.99 -5.54
N VAL A 51 -8.93 18.43 -4.58
CA VAL A 51 -9.72 17.20 -4.78
C VAL A 51 -10.88 17.43 -5.76
N ARG A 52 -11.60 18.56 -5.65
CA ARG A 52 -12.68 18.88 -6.60
C ARG A 52 -12.17 19.02 -8.02
N ASP A 53 -11.03 19.70 -8.20
CA ASP A 53 -10.43 19.89 -9.51
C ASP A 53 -9.85 18.58 -10.05
N ALA A 54 -9.20 17.76 -9.22
CA ALA A 54 -8.77 16.41 -9.58
C ALA A 54 -9.94 15.57 -10.09
N ARG A 55 -11.06 15.52 -9.35
CA ARG A 55 -12.29 14.82 -9.76
C ARG A 55 -12.75 15.30 -11.14
N SER A 56 -12.89 16.61 -11.31
CA SER A 56 -13.40 17.19 -12.56
C SER A 56 -12.51 16.86 -13.76
N ARG A 57 -11.19 17.01 -13.62
CA ARG A 57 -10.25 16.78 -14.73
C ARG A 57 -10.07 15.31 -15.05
N LEU A 58 -10.01 14.45 -14.04
CA LEU A 58 -9.87 13.01 -14.26
C LEU A 58 -11.13 12.43 -14.90
N ALA A 59 -12.33 12.89 -14.53
CA ALA A 59 -13.56 12.50 -15.20
C ALA A 59 -13.56 12.90 -16.70
N GLU A 60 -13.06 14.11 -17.01
CA GLU A 60 -12.92 14.56 -18.40
C GLU A 60 -11.89 13.74 -19.19
N VAL A 61 -10.73 13.43 -18.58
CA VAL A 61 -9.64 12.68 -19.24
C VAL A 61 -9.96 11.21 -19.43
N ALA A 62 -10.51 10.57 -18.40
CA ALA A 62 -10.73 9.13 -18.39
C ALA A 62 -12.03 8.73 -19.13
N GLY A 63 -12.95 9.67 -19.33
CA GLY A 63 -14.25 9.39 -19.94
C GLY A 63 -15.17 8.54 -19.06
N ILE A 64 -14.81 8.33 -17.80
CA ILE A 64 -15.56 7.55 -16.81
C ILE A 64 -16.06 8.45 -15.70
N GLU A 65 -17.34 8.32 -15.35
CA GLU A 65 -17.88 8.90 -14.12
C GLU A 65 -17.50 8.00 -12.95
N PHE A 66 -16.85 8.58 -11.95
CA PHE A 66 -16.54 7.91 -10.70
C PHE A 66 -16.96 8.80 -9.54
N ASP A 67 -17.44 8.18 -8.47
CA ASP A 67 -17.78 8.90 -7.26
C ASP A 67 -16.52 8.99 -6.39
N VAL A 68 -16.19 10.20 -5.95
CA VAL A 68 -15.21 10.38 -4.88
C VAL A 68 -15.85 11.15 -3.75
N PRO A 69 -15.46 10.82 -2.51
CA PRO A 69 -16.06 11.38 -1.32
C PRO A 69 -16.00 12.91 -1.34
N ASP A 70 -17.11 13.55 -0.99
CA ASP A 70 -17.17 15.02 -0.94
C ASP A 70 -16.32 15.59 0.21
N THR A 71 -15.96 14.76 1.19
CA THR A 71 -15.16 15.15 2.35
C THR A 71 -13.78 14.51 2.33
N VAL A 72 -12.78 15.35 2.55
CA VAL A 72 -11.38 14.96 2.72
C VAL A 72 -11.08 14.78 4.20
N GLU A 73 -10.47 13.67 4.56
CA GLU A 73 -9.96 13.45 5.90
C GLU A 73 -8.48 13.87 5.99
N VAL A 74 -8.12 14.57 7.06
CA VAL A 74 -6.73 15.00 7.28
C VAL A 74 -6.22 14.31 8.53
N GLN A 75 -5.24 13.44 8.34
CA GLN A 75 -4.69 12.58 9.38
C GLN A 75 -3.28 13.02 9.79
N ASN A 76 -2.93 12.67 11.02
CA ASN A 76 -1.56 12.69 11.51
C ASN A 76 -1.01 11.25 11.52
N ARG A 77 0.26 11.09 11.88
CA ARG A 77 0.91 9.77 11.86
C ARG A 77 0.31 8.78 12.87
N HIS A 78 -0.27 9.26 13.97
CA HIS A 78 -0.92 8.39 14.97
C HIS A 78 -2.28 7.91 14.48
N HIS A 79 -3.08 8.78 13.84
CA HIS A 79 -4.34 8.37 13.19
C HIS A 79 -4.08 7.25 12.18
N TRP A 80 -3.02 7.38 11.35
CA TRP A 80 -2.65 6.34 10.40
C TRP A 80 -2.28 5.01 11.07
N ILE A 81 -1.50 5.05 12.16
CA ILE A 81 -1.13 3.83 12.92
C ILE A 81 -2.39 3.13 13.44
N ASP A 82 -3.33 3.90 13.98
CA ASP A 82 -4.56 3.37 14.59
C ASP A 82 -5.49 2.77 13.54
N ALA A 83 -5.63 3.42 12.39
CA ALA A 83 -6.40 2.90 11.26
C ALA A 83 -5.76 1.64 10.64
N SER A 84 -4.43 1.55 10.63
CA SER A 84 -3.72 0.48 9.92
C SER A 84 -3.51 -0.79 10.74
N VAL A 85 -3.54 -0.73 12.08
CA VAL A 85 -3.17 -1.90 12.91
C VAL A 85 -4.08 -3.13 12.66
N GLY A 86 -5.38 -2.91 12.42
CA GLY A 86 -6.33 -3.99 12.15
C GLY A 86 -6.01 -4.76 10.88
N THR A 87 -5.57 -4.04 9.85
CA THR A 87 -5.10 -4.59 8.59
C THR A 87 -3.86 -5.47 8.77
N PHE A 88 -2.83 -4.97 9.47
CA PHE A 88 -1.61 -5.74 9.70
C PHE A 88 -1.90 -7.02 10.49
N ARG A 89 -2.86 -6.96 11.41
CA ARG A 89 -3.36 -8.12 12.13
C ARG A 89 -3.97 -9.15 11.18
N ARG A 90 -4.90 -8.75 10.30
CA ARG A 90 -5.54 -9.65 9.32
C ARG A 90 -4.53 -10.36 8.42
N VAL A 91 -3.56 -9.63 7.87
CA VAL A 91 -2.49 -10.21 7.02
C VAL A 91 -1.68 -11.27 7.76
N MET A 92 -1.56 -11.16 9.09
CA MET A 92 -0.84 -12.12 9.92
C MET A 92 -1.71 -13.28 10.42
N ASP A 93 -3.02 -13.26 10.19
CA ASP A 93 -3.94 -14.31 10.67
C ASP A 93 -3.56 -15.73 10.20
N PRO A 94 -3.10 -15.97 8.94
CA PRO A 94 -2.64 -17.29 8.53
C PRO A 94 -1.43 -17.80 9.34
N ILE A 95 -0.53 -16.90 9.74
CA ILE A 95 0.65 -17.21 10.56
C ILE A 95 0.23 -17.48 12.02
N GLU A 96 -0.68 -16.66 12.55
CA GLU A 96 -1.28 -16.84 13.88
C GLU A 96 -2.00 -18.19 13.98
N ALA A 97 -2.80 -18.56 12.98
CA ALA A 97 -3.50 -19.83 12.90
C ALA A 97 -2.53 -21.03 12.88
N ALA A 98 -1.47 -20.97 12.08
CA ALA A 98 -0.47 -22.03 12.04
C ALA A 98 0.39 -22.12 13.30
N ALA A 99 0.63 -21.01 14.00
CA ALA A 99 1.29 -21.02 15.29
C ALA A 99 0.40 -21.62 16.41
N ALA A 100 -0.93 -21.42 16.31
CA ALA A 100 -1.90 -21.98 17.25
C ALA A 100 -2.09 -23.49 17.08
N ASP A 101 -2.01 -24.00 15.83
CA ASP A 101 -2.07 -25.44 15.53
C ASP A 101 -0.83 -25.94 14.75
N PRO A 102 0.29 -26.17 15.45
CA PRO A 102 1.53 -26.63 14.79
C PRO A 102 1.42 -28.05 14.21
N GLY A 103 0.39 -28.82 14.60
CA GLY A 103 0.16 -30.19 14.14
C GLY A 103 -0.43 -30.30 12.74
N GLY A 104 -0.87 -29.18 12.16
CA GLY A 104 -1.67 -29.15 10.95
C GLY A 104 -3.11 -29.59 11.21
N PRO A 105 -4.04 -29.32 10.26
CA PRO A 105 -5.48 -29.46 10.45
C PRO A 105 -5.96 -30.88 10.84
N ASP A 106 -5.12 -31.91 10.64
CA ASP A 106 -5.41 -33.32 10.97
C ASP A 106 -4.33 -33.98 11.87
N GLY A 107 -3.42 -33.22 12.49
CA GLY A 107 -2.30 -33.78 13.26
C GLY A 107 -1.26 -34.53 12.40
N THR A 108 -1.22 -34.23 11.11
CA THR A 108 -0.30 -34.81 10.12
C THR A 108 1.16 -34.50 10.42
N PHE A 109 1.43 -33.43 11.16
CA PHE A 109 2.75 -33.12 11.67
C PHE A 109 2.91 -33.64 13.10
N ASP A 110 3.95 -34.46 13.30
CA ASP A 110 4.30 -34.97 14.62
C ASP A 110 4.88 -33.87 15.51
N VAL A 111 4.01 -33.20 16.26
CA VAL A 111 4.36 -32.18 17.25
C VAL A 111 4.16 -32.72 18.66
N THR A 112 5.03 -33.63 19.06
CA THR A 112 5.11 -34.04 20.48
C THR A 112 5.37 -32.82 21.38
N PRO A 113 4.92 -32.85 22.66
CA PRO A 113 5.22 -31.81 23.65
C PRO A 113 6.70 -31.46 23.77
N ALA A 114 7.59 -32.41 23.44
CA ALA A 114 9.04 -32.25 23.44
C ALA A 114 9.59 -31.36 22.30
N LYS A 115 8.84 -31.19 21.19
CA LYS A 115 9.23 -30.35 20.04
C LYS A 115 8.65 -28.93 20.11
N ARG A 116 7.72 -28.66 21.04
CA ARG A 116 7.18 -27.31 21.23
C ARG A 116 8.22 -26.42 21.93
N PRO A 117 8.47 -25.18 21.46
CA PRO A 117 9.39 -24.29 22.14
C PRO A 117 8.93 -24.03 23.58
N PRO A 118 9.84 -23.93 24.56
CA PRO A 118 9.48 -23.64 25.95
C PRO A 118 8.79 -22.27 26.07
N ALA A 119 7.97 -22.08 27.11
CA ALA A 119 7.16 -20.86 27.28
C ALA A 119 7.99 -19.57 27.17
N PHE A 120 9.13 -19.49 27.88
CA PHE A 120 10.03 -18.33 27.83
C PHE A 120 10.54 -18.01 26.41
N ALA A 121 10.72 -19.01 25.54
CA ALA A 121 11.16 -18.79 24.17
C ALA A 121 10.03 -18.24 23.29
N ARG A 122 8.78 -18.63 23.56
CA ARG A 122 7.59 -18.07 22.89
C ARG A 122 7.37 -16.62 23.33
N ASP A 123 7.53 -16.34 24.61
CA ASP A 123 7.39 -14.98 25.16
C ASP A 123 8.46 -14.05 24.57
N LEU A 124 9.72 -14.50 24.49
CA LEU A 124 10.78 -13.74 23.83
C LEU A 124 10.50 -13.52 22.34
N SER A 125 9.95 -14.52 21.64
CA SER A 125 9.57 -14.40 20.23
C SER A 125 8.42 -13.39 20.06
N ARG A 126 7.42 -13.40 20.94
CA ARG A 126 6.33 -12.43 20.96
C ARG A 126 6.84 -11.01 21.13
N VAL A 127 7.72 -10.79 22.11
CA VAL A 127 8.36 -9.48 22.34
C VAL A 127 9.12 -9.02 21.08
N ALA A 128 9.90 -9.91 20.48
CA ALA A 128 10.64 -9.59 19.25
C ALA A 128 9.73 -9.29 18.04
N ASN A 129 8.67 -10.08 17.85
CA ASN A 129 7.70 -9.88 16.76
C ASN A 129 6.90 -8.59 16.96
N THR A 130 6.46 -8.32 18.19
CA THR A 130 5.77 -7.08 18.58
C THR A 130 6.65 -5.86 18.31
N GLY A 131 7.94 -5.91 18.70
CA GLY A 131 8.89 -4.85 18.40
C GLY A 131 9.13 -4.66 16.90
N SER A 132 9.15 -5.75 16.13
CA SER A 132 9.30 -5.70 14.67
C SER A 132 8.08 -5.06 14.00
N MET A 133 6.86 -5.39 14.43
CA MET A 133 5.63 -4.76 13.93
C MET A 133 5.52 -3.29 14.35
N ALA A 134 5.88 -2.96 15.59
CA ALA A 134 5.94 -1.57 16.05
C ALA A 134 6.90 -0.72 15.19
N PHE A 135 8.06 -1.29 14.83
CA PHE A 135 9.02 -0.64 13.94
C PHE A 135 8.44 -0.45 12.53
N ALA A 136 7.81 -1.47 11.96
CA ALA A 136 7.19 -1.40 10.63
C ALA A 136 6.09 -0.34 10.58
N LEU A 137 5.16 -0.34 11.56
CA LEU A 137 4.10 0.67 11.68
C LEU A 137 4.68 2.07 11.82
N GLY A 138 5.62 2.30 12.75
CA GLY A 138 6.23 3.61 12.94
C GLY A 138 7.08 4.07 11.75
N PHE A 139 7.65 3.14 10.99
CA PHE A 139 8.32 3.44 9.73
C PHE A 139 7.32 3.91 8.67
N LEU A 140 6.28 3.14 8.39
CA LEU A 140 5.28 3.45 7.37
C LEU A 140 4.52 4.74 7.71
N ALA A 141 4.14 4.95 8.96
CA ALA A 141 3.47 6.16 9.43
C ALA A 141 4.23 7.46 9.11
N ARG A 142 5.57 7.39 8.96
CA ARG A 142 6.42 8.55 8.62
C ARG A 142 6.63 8.75 7.13
N ASN A 143 6.27 7.76 6.30
CA ASN A 143 6.58 7.76 4.87
C ASN A 143 5.33 7.76 3.99
N VAL A 144 4.20 7.28 4.49
CA VAL A 144 2.90 7.28 3.81
C VAL A 144 2.36 8.71 3.67
N LEU A 145 1.92 9.08 2.48
CA LEU A 145 1.40 10.41 2.15
C LEU A 145 -0.13 10.48 2.13
N GLY A 146 -0.80 9.38 1.77
CA GLY A 146 -2.25 9.29 1.65
C GLY A 146 -2.76 7.86 1.73
N GLN A 147 -4.02 7.68 1.33
CA GLN A 147 -4.76 6.43 1.49
C GLN A 147 -4.19 5.27 0.67
N TYR A 148 -3.68 5.56 -0.51
CA TYR A 148 -3.25 4.52 -1.46
C TYR A 148 -1.72 4.27 -1.45
N ASP A 149 -0.96 4.97 -0.60
CA ASP A 149 0.52 4.93 -0.57
C ASP A 149 1.13 3.70 0.19
N PRO A 150 0.38 2.97 1.05
CA PRO A 150 0.75 1.62 1.48
C PRO A 150 -0.31 0.61 1.05
N LEU A 151 -0.04 -0.15 -0.03
CA LEU A 151 -0.65 -1.45 -0.38
C LEU A 151 -2.02 -1.68 0.27
N LEU A 152 -3.06 -1.11 -0.35
CA LEU A 152 -4.36 -1.75 -0.61
C LEU A 152 -4.86 -2.71 0.44
N LEU A 153 -4.91 -2.22 1.67
CA LEU A 153 -5.44 -2.98 2.79
C LEU A 153 -6.18 -2.02 3.72
N ALA A 154 -7.23 -1.41 3.21
CA ALA A 154 -8.23 -0.72 4.01
C ALA A 154 -9.60 -1.24 3.59
N ASP A 155 -9.97 -2.41 4.11
CA ASP A 155 -11.36 -2.84 4.19
C ASP A 155 -11.97 -2.32 5.48
N GLU A 156 -12.91 -1.39 5.31
CA GLU A 156 -14.19 -1.39 6.02
C GLU A 156 -15.27 -1.15 4.94
N PRO A 157 -16.16 -2.11 4.65
CA PRO A 157 -17.18 -1.99 3.60
C PRO A 157 -18.33 -1.02 3.93
N ASP A 158 -18.33 -0.38 5.10
CA ASP A 158 -19.44 0.46 5.59
C ASP A 158 -18.99 1.85 6.14
N ALA A 159 -17.70 2.18 6.12
CA ALA A 159 -17.26 3.53 6.42
C ALA A 159 -17.21 4.30 5.11
N ASP A 160 -18.05 5.33 4.93
CA ASP A 160 -17.95 6.34 3.87
C ASP A 160 -16.47 6.51 3.50
N HIS A 161 -16.06 5.94 2.37
CA HIS A 161 -14.66 5.97 1.95
C HIS A 161 -14.25 7.44 2.04
N GLY A 162 -13.19 7.77 2.76
CA GLY A 162 -12.77 9.15 2.92
C GLY A 162 -11.36 9.25 2.38
N LEU A 163 -11.14 10.09 1.35
CA LEU A 163 -9.78 10.37 0.86
C LEU A 163 -9.00 10.99 2.02
N TYR A 164 -8.05 10.24 2.59
CA TYR A 164 -7.25 10.73 3.70
C TYR A 164 -5.85 11.14 3.29
N PHE A 165 -5.38 12.24 3.88
CA PHE A 165 -4.05 12.80 3.64
C PHE A 165 -3.26 12.85 4.95
N VAL A 166 -2.05 12.30 4.96
CA VAL A 166 -1.15 12.40 6.11
C VAL A 166 -0.40 13.74 6.03
N HIS A 167 -1.10 14.81 6.39
CA HIS A 167 -0.64 16.19 6.22
C HIS A 167 0.78 16.47 6.74
N PRO A 168 1.18 16.01 7.95
CA PRO A 168 2.54 16.21 8.43
C PRO A 168 3.62 15.64 7.50
N ASN A 169 3.33 14.56 6.79
CA ASN A 169 4.26 13.96 5.84
C ASN A 169 4.30 14.75 4.54
N ILE A 170 3.14 15.20 4.04
CA ILE A 170 3.07 16.04 2.82
C ILE A 170 3.89 17.31 3.00
N VAL A 171 3.72 18.01 4.13
CA VAL A 171 4.50 19.22 4.45
C VAL A 171 6.00 18.92 4.54
N ALA A 172 6.36 17.85 5.25
CA ALA A 172 7.76 17.46 5.42
C ALA A 172 8.42 17.09 4.09
N VAL A 173 7.70 16.41 3.19
CA VAL A 173 8.21 16.02 1.87
C VAL A 173 8.32 17.22 0.93
N ALA A 174 7.32 18.11 0.90
CA ALA A 174 7.39 19.34 0.13
C ALA A 174 8.64 20.17 0.50
N SER A 175 8.89 20.32 1.81
CA SER A 175 10.07 21.00 2.32
C SER A 175 11.37 20.28 1.96
N ALA A 176 11.42 18.95 2.07
CA ALA A 176 12.61 18.16 1.73
C ALA A 176 12.95 18.18 0.22
N LEU A 177 11.94 18.33 -0.64
CA LEU A 177 12.08 18.44 -2.09
C LEU A 177 12.32 19.88 -2.58
N ASP A 178 12.25 20.86 -1.66
CA ASP A 178 12.31 22.28 -1.97
C ASP A 178 11.30 22.65 -3.08
N VAL A 179 10.04 22.28 -2.85
CA VAL A 179 8.90 22.57 -3.73
C VAL A 179 7.81 23.30 -2.97
N ASP A 180 7.05 24.11 -3.69
CA ASP A 180 5.91 24.83 -3.12
C ASP A 180 4.87 23.84 -2.54
N TYR A 181 4.47 24.06 -1.29
CA TYR A 181 3.58 23.16 -0.57
C TYR A 181 2.18 23.04 -1.23
N PRO A 182 1.49 24.14 -1.57
CA PRO A 182 0.24 24.09 -2.33
C PRO A 182 0.37 23.28 -3.62
N ARG A 183 1.45 23.50 -4.39
CA ARG A 183 1.73 22.73 -5.61
C ARG A 183 1.92 21.24 -5.34
N PHE A 184 2.67 20.87 -4.31
CA PHE A 184 2.88 19.46 -3.96
C PHE A 184 1.60 18.80 -3.43
N ARG A 185 0.84 19.49 -2.58
CA ARG A 185 -0.46 19.00 -2.08
C ARG A 185 -1.41 18.71 -3.23
N ARG A 186 -1.47 19.61 -4.21
CA ARG A 186 -2.30 19.44 -5.41
C ARG A 186 -1.90 18.20 -6.21
N TRP A 187 -0.61 17.98 -6.41
CA TRP A 187 -0.11 16.77 -7.05
C TRP A 187 -0.52 15.50 -6.29
N ILE A 188 -0.41 15.49 -4.95
CA ILE A 188 -0.89 14.37 -4.12
C ILE A 188 -2.40 14.19 -4.24
N ALA A 189 -3.19 15.27 -4.24
CA ALA A 189 -4.64 15.17 -4.40
C ALA A 189 -5.05 14.50 -5.71
N PHE A 190 -4.39 14.82 -6.83
CA PHE A 190 -4.62 14.13 -8.10
C PHE A 190 -4.20 12.68 -8.05
N HIS A 191 -3.08 12.36 -7.40
CA HIS A 191 -2.64 10.97 -7.22
C HIS A 191 -3.66 10.15 -6.43
N GLU A 192 -4.12 10.65 -5.27
CA GLU A 192 -5.10 9.95 -4.43
C GLU A 192 -6.46 9.80 -5.15
N VAL A 193 -6.94 10.85 -5.84
CA VAL A 193 -8.21 10.80 -6.58
C VAL A 193 -8.11 9.86 -7.79
N THR A 194 -6.96 9.79 -8.46
CA THR A 194 -6.73 8.84 -9.56
C THR A 194 -6.89 7.40 -9.07
N HIS A 195 -6.24 7.02 -7.97
CA HIS A 195 -6.43 5.69 -7.41
C HIS A 195 -7.85 5.47 -6.90
N ALA A 196 -8.46 6.45 -6.26
CA ALA A 196 -9.86 6.34 -5.86
C ALA A 196 -10.79 6.05 -7.04
N ALA A 197 -10.55 6.68 -8.20
CA ALA A 197 -11.27 6.38 -9.43
C ALA A 197 -10.99 4.96 -9.94
N GLU A 198 -9.74 4.48 -9.91
CA GLU A 198 -9.39 3.11 -10.30
C GLU A 198 -10.05 2.05 -9.41
N PHE A 199 -10.01 2.23 -8.08
CA PHE A 199 -10.66 1.32 -7.13
C PHE A 199 -12.18 1.40 -7.18
N GLY A 200 -12.73 2.59 -7.46
CA GLY A 200 -14.16 2.76 -7.74
C GLY A 200 -14.60 2.06 -9.04
N ALA A 201 -13.74 2.08 -10.07
CA ALA A 201 -14.00 1.41 -11.35
C ALA A 201 -13.78 -0.11 -11.29
N ALA A 202 -12.90 -0.59 -10.41
CA ALA A 202 -12.63 -2.01 -10.19
C ALA A 202 -12.96 -2.46 -8.74
N PRO A 203 -14.25 -2.60 -8.36
CA PRO A 203 -14.63 -3.05 -7.02
C PRO A 203 -14.11 -4.44 -6.64
N TRP A 204 -13.68 -5.26 -7.62
CA TRP A 204 -13.10 -6.59 -7.43
C TRP A 204 -11.61 -6.57 -7.08
N LEU A 205 -10.94 -5.44 -7.28
CA LEU A 205 -9.49 -5.32 -7.17
C LEU A 205 -8.98 -5.52 -5.73
N PRO A 206 -9.63 -4.98 -4.67
CA PRO A 206 -9.21 -5.24 -3.29
C PRO A 206 -9.16 -6.73 -2.94
N GLU A 207 -10.24 -7.48 -3.15
CA GLU A 207 -10.29 -8.92 -2.85
C GLU A 207 -9.35 -9.72 -3.73
N TYR A 208 -9.18 -9.29 -5.00
CA TYR A 208 -8.18 -9.90 -5.88
C TYR A 208 -6.78 -9.79 -5.26
N LEU A 209 -6.36 -8.60 -4.83
CA LEU A 209 -5.02 -8.39 -4.30
C LEU A 209 -4.83 -9.07 -2.94
N GLU A 210 -5.82 -9.00 -2.05
CA GLU A 210 -5.83 -9.68 -0.75
C GLU A 210 -5.59 -11.18 -0.95
N SER A 211 -6.38 -11.83 -1.81
CA SER A 211 -6.23 -13.27 -2.08
C SER A 211 -4.85 -13.66 -2.65
N ARG A 212 -4.14 -12.75 -3.33
CA ARG A 212 -2.76 -13.01 -3.81
C ARG A 212 -1.75 -12.89 -2.68
N VAL A 213 -1.92 -11.91 -1.79
CA VAL A 213 -1.10 -11.76 -0.59
C VAL A 213 -1.30 -12.97 0.32
N GLU A 214 -2.54 -13.38 0.57
CA GLU A 214 -2.88 -14.56 1.38
C GLU A 214 -2.24 -15.82 0.80
N ARG A 215 -2.45 -16.14 -0.48
CA ARG A 215 -1.80 -17.29 -1.13
C ARG A 215 -0.27 -17.24 -1.03
N GLY A 216 0.30 -16.04 -1.22
CA GLY A 216 1.74 -15.82 -1.06
C GLY A 216 2.25 -16.12 0.35
N VAL A 217 1.48 -15.75 1.39
CA VAL A 217 1.79 -15.99 2.80
C VAL A 217 1.53 -17.44 3.21
N GLU A 218 0.43 -18.05 2.77
CA GLU A 218 0.13 -19.47 2.99
C GLU A 218 1.23 -20.37 2.44
N GLY A 219 1.78 -20.06 1.26
CA GLY A 219 2.95 -20.74 0.72
C GLY A 219 4.18 -20.67 1.64
N MET A 220 4.33 -19.59 2.43
CA MET A 220 5.40 -19.48 3.44
C MET A 220 5.14 -20.37 4.66
N VAL A 221 3.87 -20.58 5.03
CA VAL A 221 3.44 -21.28 6.25
C VAL A 221 3.30 -22.80 6.03
N GLY A 222 2.73 -23.24 4.90
CA GLY A 222 2.50 -24.65 4.56
C GLY A 222 3.79 -25.49 4.39
N GLY A 223 4.95 -24.85 4.27
CA GLY A 223 6.26 -25.51 4.19
C GLY A 223 6.79 -26.07 5.51
N ALA A 224 6.03 -26.00 6.61
CA ALA A 224 6.49 -26.35 7.96
C ALA A 224 6.82 -27.84 8.21
N GLY A 225 6.50 -28.76 7.30
CA GLY A 225 6.79 -30.18 7.52
C GLY A 225 7.35 -30.98 6.36
N GLY A 226 8.30 -30.38 5.64
CA GLY A 226 9.36 -31.18 5.01
C GLY A 226 9.10 -31.60 3.57
N ALA A 227 8.84 -30.64 2.68
CA ALA A 227 9.37 -30.60 1.31
C ALA A 227 8.85 -29.32 0.62
N GLY A 228 9.69 -28.30 0.52
CA GLY A 228 9.40 -27.06 -0.21
C GLY A 228 9.10 -25.87 0.69
N ARG A 229 10.14 -25.13 1.10
CA ARG A 229 9.98 -23.68 1.31
C ARG A 229 9.78 -23.07 -0.07
N GLY A 230 8.63 -22.49 -0.35
CA GLY A 230 8.42 -21.77 -1.60
C GLY A 230 7.36 -20.70 -1.41
N LEU A 231 7.75 -19.44 -1.60
CA LEU A 231 6.80 -18.39 -1.98
C LEU A 231 5.96 -18.92 -3.16
N ASP A 232 4.65 -18.71 -3.20
CA ASP A 232 3.85 -18.96 -4.41
C ASP A 232 4.30 -17.93 -5.47
N PRO A 233 5.20 -18.30 -6.40
CA PRO A 233 5.81 -17.33 -7.30
C PRO A 233 4.77 -16.76 -8.26
N ASP A 234 3.69 -17.50 -8.53
CA ASP A 234 2.62 -17.10 -9.44
C ASP A 234 1.71 -16.09 -8.76
N ALA A 235 1.33 -16.30 -7.49
CA ALA A 235 0.58 -15.30 -6.72
C ALA A 235 1.35 -13.96 -6.60
N PHE A 236 2.67 -14.02 -6.39
CA PHE A 236 3.50 -12.81 -6.40
C PHE A 236 3.60 -12.18 -7.78
N ALA A 237 3.71 -12.97 -8.85
CA ALA A 237 3.75 -12.44 -10.21
C ALA A 237 2.43 -11.75 -10.61
N GLU A 238 1.29 -12.34 -10.25
CA GLU A 238 -0.05 -11.77 -10.43
C GLU A 238 -0.22 -10.46 -9.66
N LEU A 239 0.15 -10.45 -8.36
CA LEU A 239 0.15 -9.24 -7.54
C LEU A 239 0.99 -8.13 -8.17
N GLN A 240 2.19 -8.46 -8.62
CA GLN A 240 3.11 -7.49 -9.22
C GLN A 240 2.59 -6.98 -10.58
N ALA A 241 1.91 -7.80 -11.36
CA ALA A 241 1.31 -7.38 -12.63
C ALA A 241 0.12 -6.45 -12.38
N ALA A 242 -0.77 -6.79 -11.45
CA ALA A 242 -1.89 -5.93 -11.06
C ALA A 242 -1.41 -4.57 -10.52
N MET A 243 -0.44 -4.57 -9.62
CA MET A 243 0.16 -3.35 -9.09
C MET A 243 0.88 -2.53 -10.19
N THR A 244 1.54 -3.19 -11.14
CA THR A 244 2.12 -2.49 -12.30
C THR A 244 1.03 -1.85 -13.16
N ALA A 245 -0.14 -2.49 -13.27
CA ALA A 245 -1.25 -1.96 -14.03
C ALA A 245 -1.86 -0.71 -13.36
N VAL A 246 -2.16 -0.79 -12.06
CA VAL A 246 -2.69 0.32 -11.25
C VAL A 246 -1.81 1.55 -11.40
N GLU A 247 -0.51 1.38 -11.14
CA GLU A 247 0.43 2.49 -11.17
C GLU A 247 0.67 3.03 -12.59
N GLY A 248 0.62 2.16 -13.59
CA GLY A 248 0.81 2.52 -14.99
C GLY A 248 -0.35 3.33 -15.56
N TYR A 249 -1.59 2.95 -15.24
CA TYR A 249 -2.79 3.67 -15.67
C TYR A 249 -2.89 5.02 -14.96
N ALA A 250 -2.62 5.05 -13.65
CA ALA A 250 -2.60 6.28 -12.87
C ALA A 250 -1.62 7.32 -13.44
N GLU A 251 -0.42 6.88 -13.83
CA GLU A 251 0.58 7.76 -14.44
C GLU A 251 0.07 8.37 -15.75
N VAL A 252 -0.63 7.59 -16.57
CA VAL A 252 -1.19 8.03 -17.85
C VAL A 252 -2.34 9.04 -17.65
N LEU A 253 -3.19 8.81 -16.66
CA LEU A 253 -4.25 9.75 -16.29
C LEU A 253 -3.67 11.05 -15.74
N MET A 254 -2.70 10.97 -14.84
CA MET A 254 -2.04 12.13 -14.27
C MET A 254 -1.31 12.97 -15.32
N ASP A 255 -0.61 12.34 -16.28
CA ASP A 255 0.06 13.06 -17.36
C ASP A 255 -0.92 13.88 -18.21
N ARG A 256 -2.06 13.28 -18.55
CA ARG A 256 -3.11 13.94 -19.33
C ARG A 256 -3.87 14.99 -18.52
N ALA A 257 -4.04 14.81 -17.21
CA ALA A 257 -4.73 15.78 -16.36
C ALA A 257 -3.90 17.06 -16.07
N PHE A 258 -2.58 16.97 -16.18
CA PHE A 258 -1.64 18.04 -15.84
C PHE A 258 -0.89 18.69 -17.02
N ASP A 259 -1.02 18.20 -18.25
CA ASP A 259 -0.39 18.76 -19.46
C ASP A 259 1.12 19.10 -19.32
N GLY A 260 1.84 18.34 -18.49
CA GLY A 260 3.27 18.55 -18.24
C GLY A 260 3.64 19.67 -17.25
N GLU A 261 2.68 20.38 -16.66
CA GLU A 261 2.91 21.44 -15.65
C GLU A 261 3.70 20.92 -14.43
N TYR A 262 3.67 19.61 -14.16
CA TYR A 262 4.27 18.96 -12.99
C TYR A 262 5.50 18.10 -13.34
N ALA A 263 6.06 18.23 -14.54
CA ALA A 263 7.19 17.39 -14.99
C ALA A 263 8.46 17.54 -14.12
N ASP A 264 8.80 18.75 -13.66
CA ASP A 264 9.94 18.98 -12.76
C ASP A 264 9.68 18.43 -11.35
N LEU A 265 8.44 18.52 -10.85
CA LEU A 265 8.06 17.92 -9.58
C LEU A 265 8.19 16.39 -9.63
N ARG A 266 7.73 15.78 -10.73
CA ARG A 266 7.90 14.35 -11.00
C ARG A 266 9.38 13.97 -11.03
N ALA A 267 10.22 14.73 -11.75
CA ALA A 267 11.66 14.47 -11.79
C ALA A 267 12.30 14.51 -10.38
N LYS A 268 11.94 15.51 -9.55
CA LYS A 268 12.40 15.61 -8.15
C LYS A 268 11.93 14.43 -7.29
N LEU A 269 10.68 13.98 -7.48
CA LEU A 269 10.15 12.81 -6.79
C LEU A 269 10.84 11.53 -7.23
N ASP A 270 11.10 11.35 -8.53
CA ASP A 270 11.81 10.20 -9.08
C ASP A 270 13.27 10.16 -8.66
N GLU A 271 13.93 11.33 -8.53
CA GLU A 271 15.26 11.43 -7.93
C GLU A 271 15.25 11.05 -6.45
N ARG A 272 14.24 11.46 -5.69
CA ARG A 272 14.08 11.04 -4.28
C ARG A 272 13.78 9.55 -4.15
N ARG A 273 12.95 8.99 -5.04
CA ARG A 273 12.63 7.55 -5.13
C ARG A 273 13.85 6.74 -5.60
N GLY A 274 14.68 7.30 -6.48
CA GLY A 274 15.92 6.71 -7.01
C GLY A 274 17.15 6.88 -6.10
N GLY A 275 17.18 7.92 -5.26
CA GLY A 275 18.28 8.33 -4.40
C GLY A 275 18.46 7.45 -3.17
N GLY A 276 19.61 6.77 -3.08
CA GLY A 276 19.92 5.77 -2.07
C GLY A 276 20.20 6.32 -0.66
N GLY A 277 19.17 6.49 0.16
CA GLY A 277 19.31 6.62 1.62
C GLY A 277 19.54 5.27 2.33
N PRO A 278 20.13 5.25 3.55
CA PRO A 278 20.28 4.03 4.38
C PRO A 278 18.96 3.27 4.62
N VAL A 279 17.86 4.04 4.64
CA VAL A 279 16.48 3.60 4.81
C VAL A 279 16.00 2.67 3.67
N ARG A 280 16.42 2.92 2.41
CA ARG A 280 16.07 2.08 1.25
C ARG A 280 16.61 0.65 1.39
N ARG A 281 17.81 0.47 1.96
CA ARG A 281 18.41 -0.86 2.15
C ARG A 281 17.67 -1.71 3.20
N LEU A 282 16.95 -1.07 4.10
CA LEU A 282 16.16 -1.73 5.14
C LEU A 282 14.72 -2.01 4.63
N ALA A 283 14.11 -1.06 3.92
CA ALA A 283 12.80 -1.23 3.29
C ALA A 283 12.81 -2.28 2.15
N GLN A 284 13.82 -2.25 1.26
CA GLN A 284 13.99 -3.27 0.20
C GLN A 284 14.31 -4.69 0.73
N ARG A 285 14.70 -4.82 2.01
CA ARG A 285 15.00 -6.11 2.65
C ARG A 285 13.84 -6.66 3.48
N LEU A 286 12.93 -5.81 3.96
CA LEU A 286 11.83 -6.21 4.84
C LEU A 286 10.49 -6.34 4.11
N LEU A 287 10.29 -5.62 2.99
CA LEU A 287 9.11 -5.74 2.14
C LEU A 287 9.56 -5.79 0.69
N GLY A 288 9.61 -7.00 0.12
CA GLY A 288 9.89 -7.24 -1.31
C GLY A 288 8.86 -6.64 -2.29
N LEU A 289 8.01 -5.73 -1.81
CA LEU A 289 6.85 -5.11 -2.46
C LEU A 289 7.08 -3.62 -2.80
N GLY A 290 8.27 -3.07 -2.56
CA GLY A 290 8.64 -1.81 -3.18
C GLY A 290 8.80 -2.03 -4.68
N LEU A 291 7.74 -1.78 -5.45
CA LEU A 291 7.75 -1.86 -6.91
C LEU A 291 9.03 -1.20 -7.43
N LYS A 292 9.83 -1.96 -8.16
CA LYS A 292 11.07 -1.42 -8.71
C LYS A 292 10.67 -0.31 -9.68
N ARG A 293 11.36 0.83 -9.68
CA ARG A 293 11.17 1.93 -10.67
C ARG A 293 10.89 1.45 -12.10
N ARG A 294 11.55 0.37 -12.52
CA ARG A 294 11.35 -0.26 -13.84
C ARG A 294 9.95 -0.80 -14.07
N GLN A 295 9.24 -1.27 -13.03
CA GLN A 295 7.86 -1.75 -13.13
C GLN A 295 6.91 -0.58 -13.42
N TYR A 296 7.05 0.55 -12.73
CA TYR A 296 6.32 1.78 -13.05
C TYR A 296 6.53 2.24 -14.50
N GLU A 297 7.79 2.35 -14.92
CA GLU A 297 8.13 2.76 -16.29
C GLU A 297 7.54 1.81 -17.34
N ARG A 298 7.47 0.50 -17.03
CA ARG A 298 6.86 -0.52 -17.89
C ARG A 298 5.34 -0.40 -17.95
N GLY A 299 4.66 -0.27 -16.81
CA GLY A 299 3.20 -0.10 -16.75
C GLY A 299 2.76 1.18 -17.49
N ALA A 300 3.44 2.29 -17.26
CA ALA A 300 3.16 3.54 -17.97
C ALA A 300 3.41 3.41 -19.49
N ALA A 301 4.45 2.68 -19.91
CA ALA A 301 4.70 2.43 -21.33
C ALA A 301 3.60 1.58 -21.97
N PHE A 302 3.14 0.54 -21.27
CA PHE A 302 2.02 -0.29 -21.67
C PHE A 302 0.74 0.55 -21.86
N PHE A 303 0.32 1.31 -20.86
CA PHE A 303 -0.91 2.11 -20.97
C PHE A 303 -0.81 3.29 -21.92
N ARG A 304 0.38 3.89 -22.10
CA ARG A 304 0.61 4.88 -23.17
C ARG A 304 0.35 4.26 -24.53
N HIS A 305 0.89 3.06 -24.80
CA HIS A 305 0.66 2.35 -26.05
C HIS A 305 -0.83 2.06 -26.27
N VAL A 306 -1.51 1.49 -25.28
CA VAL A 306 -2.94 1.18 -25.35
C VAL A 306 -3.77 2.45 -25.61
N ALA A 307 -3.49 3.52 -24.85
CA ALA A 307 -4.21 4.79 -24.99
C ALA A 307 -3.94 5.48 -26.34
N ASP A 308 -2.73 5.39 -26.88
CA ASP A 308 -2.40 5.95 -28.20
C ASP A 308 -3.04 5.13 -29.33
N ALA A 309 -3.26 3.82 -29.13
CA ALA A 309 -3.84 2.92 -30.11
C ALA A 309 -5.39 2.88 -30.11
N ARG A 310 -6.03 3.07 -28.95
CA ARG A 310 -7.50 2.91 -28.77
C ARG A 310 -8.18 3.99 -27.92
N GLY A 311 -7.42 4.90 -27.31
CA GLY A 311 -7.93 5.91 -26.39
C GLY A 311 -7.84 5.50 -24.92
N VAL A 312 -7.93 6.49 -24.03
CA VAL A 312 -7.85 6.30 -22.56
C VAL A 312 -9.08 5.56 -22.02
N GLU A 313 -10.24 5.82 -22.60
CA GLU A 313 -11.50 5.14 -22.25
C GLU A 313 -11.37 3.62 -22.49
N ALA A 314 -10.87 3.22 -23.66
CA ALA A 314 -10.61 1.81 -23.97
C ALA A 314 -9.53 1.19 -23.06
N ALA A 315 -8.52 1.97 -22.66
CA ALA A 315 -7.54 1.51 -21.67
C ALA A 315 -8.20 1.20 -20.31
N GLY A 316 -9.31 1.86 -19.98
CA GLY A 316 -10.12 1.62 -18.78
C GLY A 316 -10.77 0.22 -18.75
N ALA A 317 -10.87 -0.48 -19.88
CA ALA A 317 -11.39 -1.86 -19.94
C ALA A 317 -10.62 -2.83 -19.03
N VAL A 318 -9.36 -2.51 -18.68
CA VAL A 318 -8.56 -3.27 -17.71
C VAL A 318 -9.25 -3.42 -16.34
N TRP A 319 -10.12 -2.47 -15.98
CA TRP A 319 -10.82 -2.41 -14.70
C TRP A 319 -12.16 -3.14 -14.65
N GLU A 320 -12.68 -3.60 -15.80
CA GLU A 320 -13.99 -4.25 -15.86
C GLU A 320 -14.04 -5.61 -15.13
N ARG A 321 -12.95 -6.39 -15.19
CA ARG A 321 -12.86 -7.72 -14.58
C ARG A 321 -11.40 -8.17 -14.39
N PRO A 322 -11.13 -9.09 -13.44
CA PRO A 322 -9.78 -9.58 -13.17
C PRO A 322 -9.05 -10.15 -14.40
N GLU A 323 -9.78 -10.80 -15.31
CA GLU A 323 -9.20 -11.41 -16.50
C GLU A 323 -8.66 -10.36 -17.49
N ASN A 324 -9.11 -9.11 -17.41
CA ASN A 324 -8.61 -8.03 -18.26
C ASN A 324 -7.27 -7.49 -17.77
N LEU A 325 -6.79 -7.85 -16.57
CA LEU A 325 -5.44 -7.47 -16.13
C LEU A 325 -4.38 -7.96 -17.13
N PRO A 326 -3.36 -7.14 -17.43
CA PRO A 326 -2.28 -7.57 -18.29
C PRO A 326 -1.38 -8.56 -17.54
N THR A 327 -0.98 -9.62 -18.23
CA THR A 327 0.07 -10.51 -17.75
C THR A 327 1.43 -9.81 -17.82
N ALA A 328 2.43 -10.35 -17.12
CA ALA A 328 3.79 -9.81 -17.19
C ALA A 328 4.37 -9.77 -18.61
N GLY A 329 3.99 -10.72 -19.47
CA GLY A 329 4.41 -10.75 -20.88
C GLY A 329 3.69 -9.70 -21.73
N GLU A 330 2.41 -9.47 -21.48
CA GLU A 330 1.62 -8.44 -22.17
C GLU A 330 2.00 -7.01 -21.78
N ILE A 331 2.50 -6.80 -20.55
CA ILE A 331 3.10 -5.51 -20.19
C ILE A 331 4.29 -5.19 -21.09
N ASP A 332 5.05 -6.20 -21.53
CA ASP A 332 6.16 -6.04 -22.47
C ASP A 332 5.73 -6.10 -23.95
N ASP A 333 4.53 -6.60 -24.23
CA ASP A 333 3.90 -6.67 -25.56
C ASP A 333 2.44 -6.21 -25.51
N PRO A 334 2.19 -4.89 -25.50
CA PRO A 334 0.85 -4.34 -25.33
C PRO A 334 -0.14 -4.75 -26.43
N GLU A 335 0.35 -5.12 -27.61
CA GLU A 335 -0.52 -5.59 -28.69
C GLU A 335 -1.15 -6.95 -28.39
N ALA A 336 -0.45 -7.83 -27.67
CA ALA A 336 -1.03 -9.10 -27.25
C ALA A 336 -2.24 -8.88 -26.33
N TRP A 337 -2.18 -7.88 -25.46
CA TRP A 337 -3.30 -7.48 -24.61
C TRP A 337 -4.46 -6.90 -25.43
N LEU A 338 -4.17 -5.99 -26.37
CA LEU A 338 -5.18 -5.39 -27.25
C LEU A 338 -5.93 -6.46 -28.06
N VAL A 339 -5.23 -7.48 -28.56
CA VAL A 339 -5.85 -8.60 -29.29
C VAL A 339 -6.70 -9.47 -28.38
N ARG A 340 -6.29 -9.68 -27.12
CA ARG A 340 -6.99 -10.55 -26.18
C ARG A 340 -8.24 -9.89 -25.59
N VAL A 341 -8.13 -8.62 -25.20
CA VAL A 341 -9.22 -7.89 -24.54
C VAL A 341 -10.18 -7.27 -25.56
N ASP A 342 -9.68 -6.84 -26.72
CA ASP A 342 -10.42 -6.13 -27.77
C ASP A 342 -11.30 -4.99 -27.20
N PRO A 343 -10.69 -4.01 -26.52
CA PRO A 343 -11.40 -2.95 -25.79
C PRO A 343 -11.92 -1.82 -26.68
#